data_AF-A0A1R3RAR1-F1
#
_entry.id   AF-A0A1R3RAR1-F1
#
_cell.length_a   1.000
_cell.length_b   1.000
_cell.length_c   1.000
_cell.angle_alpha   90.00
_cell.angle_beta   90.00
_cell.angle_gamma   90.00
#
_symmetry.space_group_name_H-M   'P 1'
#
loop_
_entity.id
_entity.type
_entity.pdbx_description
1 polymer ?
#
loop_
_entity_poly.entity_id
_entity_poly.type
_entity_poly.pdbx_seq_one_letter_code
_entity_poly.pdbx_strand_id
1 'polypeptide(L)'
;MDPDSNCQCSISGLQLMTELRTVHPVVELGTILDLVQRVYTHGQEVLKCKDCRKAPHSSFVMLPALAEQCLALFEAVCLAYSITRTNALFDPAVLAFEQPLSQIICMRSKTQLGQMELDEKESALLVKTLVGRNLMKMLEVMRTLQKMFRALAKDPGPHRAGLPTLRACEASVEATIRRFVGFMEQIEMDAGTYSCVSDGLRTV
;
A
#
# COMPACT_ATOMS: atom_id res chain seq x y z
N MET A 1 -10.30 -37.73 -1.87
CA MET A 1 -11.03 -36.56 -1.35
C MET A 1 -10.19 -36.04 -0.21
N ASP A 2 -9.37 -35.04 -0.46
CA ASP A 2 -8.65 -34.32 0.60
C ASP A 2 -9.56 -33.19 1.10
N PRO A 3 -9.90 -33.12 2.39
CA PRO A 3 -10.70 -32.04 2.93
C PRO A 3 -9.83 -30.77 3.04
N ASP A 4 -10.33 -29.67 2.50
CA ASP A 4 -10.01 -28.29 2.90
C ASP A 4 -8.53 -27.85 2.93
N SER A 5 -7.91 -27.71 1.75
CA SER A 5 -6.73 -26.83 1.60
C SER A 5 -7.13 -25.35 1.54
N ASN A 6 -7.83 -24.85 2.56
CA ASN A 6 -8.23 -23.44 2.62
C ASN A 6 -7.20 -22.64 3.42
N CYS A 7 -6.32 -21.92 2.72
CA CYS A 7 -5.45 -20.95 3.35
C CYS A 7 -6.27 -19.84 4.03
N GLN A 8 -5.79 -19.31 5.16
CA GLN A 8 -6.48 -18.23 5.89
C GLN A 8 -6.33 -16.85 5.23
N CYS A 9 -5.57 -16.75 4.14
CA CYS A 9 -5.29 -15.49 3.44
C CYS A 9 -6.54 -14.66 3.12
N SER A 10 -7.61 -15.28 2.61
CA SER A 10 -8.85 -14.53 2.34
C SER A 10 -9.48 -13.95 3.61
N ILE A 11 -9.46 -14.69 4.72
CA ILE A 11 -10.03 -14.23 6.00
C ILE A 11 -9.18 -13.11 6.59
N SER A 12 -7.85 -13.28 6.62
CA SER A 12 -6.93 -12.25 7.10
C SER A 12 -7.02 -10.96 6.28
N GLY A 13 -7.18 -11.07 4.95
CA GLY A 13 -7.38 -9.90 4.10
C GLY A 13 -8.71 -9.18 4.37
N LEU A 14 -9.79 -9.91 4.62
CA LEU A 14 -11.08 -9.33 5.02
C LEU A 14 -11.04 -8.64 6.39
N GLN A 15 -10.30 -9.21 7.34
CA GLN A 15 -10.06 -8.59 8.65
C GLN A 15 -9.33 -7.26 8.48
N LEU A 16 -8.23 -7.24 7.72
CA LEU A 16 -7.48 -6.01 7.43
C LEU A 16 -8.34 -4.96 6.69
N MET A 17 -9.14 -5.38 5.71
CA MET A 17 -10.07 -4.48 5.02
C MET A 17 -11.10 -3.88 5.98
N THR A 18 -11.61 -4.68 6.91
CA THR A 18 -12.56 -4.20 7.94
C THR A 18 -11.87 -3.20 8.85
N GLU A 19 -10.69 -3.54 9.36
CA GLU A 19 -9.91 -2.66 10.23
C GLU A 19 -9.65 -1.30 9.57
N LEU A 20 -9.16 -1.30 8.31
CA LEU A 20 -8.93 -0.08 7.51
C LEU A 20 -10.18 0.77 7.34
N ARG A 21 -11.34 0.15 7.12
CA ARG A 21 -12.63 0.86 6.99
C ARG A 21 -13.15 1.41 8.32
N THR A 22 -12.78 0.78 9.42
CA THR A 22 -13.19 1.18 10.78
C THR A 22 -12.16 2.04 11.49
N VAL A 23 -11.05 2.41 10.81
CA VAL A 23 -10.08 3.35 11.36
C VAL A 23 -10.82 4.61 11.77
N HIS A 24 -10.60 5.03 13.01
CA HIS A 24 -11.19 6.25 13.53
C HIS A 24 -10.85 7.43 12.61
N PRO A 25 -11.77 8.39 12.44
CA PRO A 25 -11.49 9.61 11.68
C PRO A 25 -10.26 10.38 12.20
N VAL A 26 -9.84 10.13 13.44
CA VAL A 26 -8.62 10.69 14.02
C VAL A 26 -7.72 9.53 14.45
N VAL A 27 -6.51 9.46 13.89
CA VAL A 27 -5.59 8.32 14.05
C VAL A 27 -4.15 8.77 14.26
N GLU A 28 -3.40 8.05 15.08
CA GLU A 28 -1.98 8.33 15.30
C GLU A 28 -1.08 7.75 14.21
N LEU A 29 0.05 8.42 13.92
CA LEU A 29 1.04 7.96 12.95
C LEU A 29 1.49 6.51 13.22
N GLY A 30 1.73 6.15 14.48
CA GLY A 30 2.14 4.78 14.85
C GLY A 30 1.12 3.72 14.44
N THR A 31 -0.18 4.02 14.60
CA THR A 31 -1.27 3.13 14.20
C THR A 31 -1.34 2.99 12.68
N ILE A 32 -1.16 4.09 11.94
CA ILE A 32 -1.08 4.05 10.48
C ILE A 32 0.08 3.15 10.02
N LEU A 33 1.27 3.34 10.58
CA LEU A 33 2.46 2.57 10.21
C LEU A 33 2.30 1.07 10.54
N ASP A 34 1.68 0.74 11.67
CA ASP A 34 1.36 -0.64 12.03
C ASP A 34 0.39 -1.29 11.01
N LEU A 35 -0.73 -0.62 10.71
CA LEU A 35 -1.71 -1.10 9.73
C LEU A 35 -1.09 -1.34 8.36
N VAL A 36 -0.34 -0.36 7.86
CA VAL A 36 0.39 -0.47 6.59
C VAL A 36 1.38 -1.63 6.61
N GLN A 37 2.14 -1.80 7.69
CA GLN A 37 3.09 -2.90 7.80
C GLN A 37 2.37 -4.26 7.81
N ARG A 38 1.22 -4.38 8.48
CA ARG A 38 0.39 -5.60 8.47
C ARG A 38 -0.18 -5.90 7.09
N VAL A 39 -0.63 -4.89 6.34
CA VAL A 39 -1.04 -5.04 4.94
C VAL A 39 0.11 -5.53 4.06
N TYR A 40 1.31 -5.00 4.24
CA TYR A 40 2.49 -5.46 3.49
C TYR A 40 2.82 -6.92 3.81
N THR A 41 2.87 -7.29 5.10
CA THR A 41 3.11 -8.67 5.53
C THR A 41 2.06 -9.60 4.95
N HIS A 42 0.79 -9.23 5.02
CA HIS A 42 -0.30 -9.98 4.42
C HIS A 42 -0.14 -10.16 2.91
N GLY A 43 0.23 -9.09 2.20
CA GLY A 43 0.55 -9.16 0.78
C GLY A 43 1.66 -10.16 0.48
N GLN A 44 2.75 -10.14 1.24
CA GLN A 44 3.86 -11.08 1.08
C GLN A 44 3.43 -12.54 1.31
N GLU A 45 2.60 -12.80 2.32
CA GLU A 45 2.06 -14.13 2.62
C GLU A 45 1.17 -14.63 1.48
N VAL A 46 0.25 -13.79 1.00
CA VAL A 46 -0.66 -14.10 -0.12
C VAL A 46 0.15 -14.45 -1.37
N LEU A 47 1.16 -13.65 -1.71
CA LEU A 47 2.01 -13.86 -2.90
C LEU A 47 2.81 -15.18 -2.83
N LYS A 48 3.18 -15.64 -1.63
CA LYS A 48 3.92 -16.88 -1.38
C LYS A 48 3.01 -18.10 -1.19
N CYS A 49 1.73 -17.89 -0.91
CA CYS A 49 0.79 -18.96 -0.63
C CYS A 49 0.49 -19.83 -1.86
N LYS A 50 0.69 -21.14 -1.72
CA LYS A 50 0.46 -22.11 -2.80
C LYS A 50 -1.01 -22.21 -3.18
N ASP A 51 -1.91 -22.08 -2.22
CA ASP A 51 -3.36 -22.20 -2.47
C ASP A 51 -3.92 -20.93 -3.13
N CYS A 52 -3.46 -19.74 -2.72
CA CYS A 52 -3.78 -18.49 -3.42
C CYS A 52 -3.32 -18.50 -4.89
N ARG A 53 -2.19 -19.16 -5.20
CA ARG A 53 -1.70 -19.29 -6.59
C ARG A 53 -2.56 -20.22 -7.44
N LYS A 54 -3.16 -21.25 -6.85
CA LYS A 54 -4.09 -22.16 -7.55
C LYS A 54 -5.43 -21.46 -7.85
N ALA A 55 -5.87 -20.56 -6.96
CA ALA A 55 -7.11 -19.80 -7.09
C ALA A 55 -6.84 -18.27 -7.03
N PRO A 56 -6.22 -17.68 -8.07
CA PRO A 56 -5.78 -16.28 -8.05
C PRO A 56 -6.94 -15.28 -7.98
N HIS A 57 -8.18 -15.71 -8.18
CA HIS A 57 -9.38 -14.86 -8.10
C HIS A 57 -9.88 -14.64 -6.65
N SER A 58 -9.34 -15.34 -5.64
CA SER A 58 -9.82 -15.23 -4.25
C SER A 58 -9.10 -14.17 -3.42
N SER A 59 -7.79 -14.33 -3.22
CA SER A 59 -7.00 -13.48 -2.31
C SER A 59 -6.25 -12.36 -3.02
N PHE A 60 -5.81 -12.57 -4.27
CA PHE A 60 -5.04 -11.54 -4.99
C PHE A 60 -5.86 -10.30 -5.31
N VAL A 61 -7.16 -10.47 -5.51
CA VAL A 61 -8.08 -9.38 -5.90
C VAL A 61 -8.28 -8.36 -4.79
N MET A 62 -7.98 -8.70 -3.53
CA MET A 62 -8.09 -7.79 -2.40
C MET A 62 -6.84 -6.92 -2.23
N LEU A 63 -5.68 -7.36 -2.73
CA LEU A 63 -4.42 -6.64 -2.52
C LEU A 63 -4.42 -5.22 -3.10
N PRO A 64 -4.96 -4.95 -4.31
CA PRO A 64 -5.07 -3.58 -4.82
C PRO A 64 -5.95 -2.69 -3.95
N ALA A 65 -7.07 -3.22 -3.44
CA ALA A 65 -7.99 -2.46 -2.58
C ALA A 65 -7.34 -2.10 -1.23
N LEU A 66 -6.62 -3.06 -0.62
CA LEU A 66 -5.84 -2.81 0.60
C LEU A 66 -4.74 -1.76 0.38
N ALA A 67 -4.03 -1.85 -0.74
CA ALA A 67 -2.98 -0.90 -1.10
C ALA A 67 -3.53 0.51 -1.35
N GLU A 68 -4.70 0.62 -1.99
CA GLU A 68 -5.38 1.90 -2.19
C GLU A 68 -5.76 2.56 -0.86
N GLN A 69 -6.25 1.79 0.11
CA GLN A 69 -6.55 2.32 1.46
C GLN A 69 -5.27 2.77 2.18
N CYS A 70 -4.16 2.04 2.01
CA CYS A 70 -2.87 2.48 2.56
C CYS A 70 -2.42 3.81 1.94
N LEU A 71 -2.71 4.05 0.67
CA LEU A 71 -2.40 5.32 0.00
C LEU A 71 -3.12 6.48 0.71
N ALA A 72 -4.42 6.36 0.96
CA ALA A 72 -5.20 7.36 1.70
C ALA A 72 -4.63 7.66 3.09
N LEU A 73 -4.13 6.63 3.80
CA LEU A 73 -3.45 6.83 5.08
C LEU A 73 -2.15 7.62 4.93
N PHE A 74 -1.34 7.34 3.91
CA PHE A 74 -0.13 8.13 3.63
C PHE A 74 -0.45 9.58 3.30
N GLU A 75 -1.56 9.83 2.58
CA GLU A 75 -2.02 11.18 2.30
C GLU A 75 -2.30 11.96 3.59
N ALA A 76 -3.04 11.34 4.52
CA ALA A 76 -3.35 11.92 5.83
C ALA A 76 -2.07 12.21 6.64
N VAL A 77 -1.08 11.30 6.60
CA VAL A 77 0.22 11.51 7.24
C VAL A 77 0.97 12.70 6.63
N CYS A 78 1.04 12.78 5.29
CA CYS A 78 1.72 13.90 4.62
C CYS A 78 1.08 15.25 4.97
N LEU A 79 -0.25 15.30 5.04
CA LEU A 79 -0.98 16.50 5.48
C LEU A 79 -0.65 16.88 6.93
N ALA A 80 -0.65 15.93 7.86
CA ALA A 80 -0.37 16.20 9.28
C ALA A 80 1.06 16.68 9.55
N TYR A 81 2.02 16.26 8.72
CA TYR A 81 3.44 16.61 8.86
C TYR A 81 3.89 17.75 7.93
N SER A 82 2.95 18.42 7.24
CA SER A 82 3.23 19.50 6.29
C SER A 82 4.23 19.09 5.20
N ILE A 83 4.19 17.83 4.78
CA ILE A 83 5.01 17.31 3.68
C ILE A 83 4.36 17.80 2.39
N THR A 84 4.89 18.90 1.85
CA THR A 84 4.37 19.56 0.65
C THR A 84 4.46 18.63 -0.55
N ARG A 85 3.35 18.54 -1.30
CA ARG A 85 3.31 17.94 -2.63
C ARG A 85 3.71 19.02 -3.64
N THR A 86 4.64 18.72 -4.54
CA THR A 86 5.08 19.65 -5.60
C THR A 86 3.98 20.06 -6.59
N ASN A 87 2.86 19.33 -6.62
CA ASN A 87 1.73 19.62 -7.48
C ASN A 87 0.47 19.92 -6.67
N ALA A 88 -0.08 21.13 -6.84
CA ALA A 88 -1.35 21.60 -6.31
C ALA A 88 -2.59 20.88 -6.90
N LEU A 89 -2.43 19.73 -7.54
CA LEU A 89 -3.51 18.95 -8.18
C LEU A 89 -4.49 18.33 -7.17
N PHE A 90 -4.18 18.41 -5.88
CA PHE A 90 -4.99 17.92 -4.78
C PHE A 90 -5.40 19.04 -3.83
N ASP A 91 -5.71 20.22 -4.40
CA ASP A 91 -6.54 21.19 -3.70
C ASP A 91 -7.80 20.46 -3.20
N PRO A 92 -8.13 20.51 -1.90
CA PRO A 92 -9.37 19.95 -1.36
C PRO A 92 -10.61 20.38 -2.16
N ALA A 93 -10.57 21.54 -2.80
CA ALA A 93 -11.63 22.03 -3.68
C ALA A 93 -11.72 21.29 -5.03
N VAL A 94 -10.61 20.75 -5.55
CA VAL A 94 -10.56 19.97 -6.80
C VAL A 94 -10.88 18.49 -6.53
N LEU A 95 -10.45 17.95 -5.39
CA LEU A 95 -10.75 16.57 -4.97
C LEU A 95 -12.20 16.36 -4.51
N ALA A 96 -12.87 17.40 -4.03
CA ALA A 96 -14.26 17.31 -3.58
C ALA A 96 -15.26 16.88 -4.67
N PHE A 97 -14.88 16.99 -5.95
CA PHE A 97 -15.76 16.68 -7.08
C PHE A 97 -15.62 15.27 -7.66
N GLU A 98 -14.57 14.51 -7.34
CA GLU A 98 -14.35 13.18 -7.95
C GLU A 98 -14.27 12.01 -6.96
N GLN A 99 -13.87 12.22 -5.70
CA GLN A 99 -13.88 11.16 -4.67
C GLN A 99 -14.07 11.76 -3.27
N PRO A 100 -14.78 11.10 -2.33
CA PRO A 100 -14.80 11.55 -0.95
C PRO A 100 -13.37 11.54 -0.42
N LEU A 101 -12.81 12.73 -0.19
CA LEU A 101 -11.57 12.92 0.56
C LEU A 101 -11.64 12.01 1.78
N SER A 102 -10.66 11.11 1.95
CA SER A 102 -10.60 10.27 3.14
C SER A 102 -10.65 11.20 4.35
N GLN A 103 -11.71 11.09 5.15
CA GLN A 103 -11.96 11.89 6.36
C GLN A 103 -11.00 11.52 7.51
N ILE A 104 -9.86 10.92 7.17
CA ILE A 104 -8.85 10.44 8.10
C ILE A 104 -7.90 11.60 8.38
N ILE A 105 -7.93 12.05 9.62
CA ILE A 105 -7.07 13.06 10.20
C ILE A 105 -5.97 12.32 10.96
N CYS A 106 -4.74 12.40 10.45
CA CYS A 106 -3.59 11.93 11.23
C CYS A 106 -3.29 12.94 12.33
N MET A 107 -3.26 12.50 13.58
CA MET A 107 -2.74 13.31 14.68
C MET A 107 -1.23 13.40 14.54
N ARG A 108 -0.72 14.63 14.51
CA ARG A 108 0.71 14.87 14.57
C ARG A 108 1.20 14.50 15.98
N SER A 109 1.93 13.41 16.09
CA SER A 109 2.56 13.03 17.36
C SER A 109 3.88 13.77 17.53
N LYS A 110 4.26 14.06 18.79
CA LYS A 110 5.64 14.44 19.10
C LYS A 110 6.58 13.32 18.65
N THR A 111 7.61 13.68 17.92
CA THR A 111 8.58 12.76 17.32
C THR A 111 9.90 12.88 18.06
N GLN A 112 10.41 11.76 18.53
CA GLN A 112 11.68 11.68 19.26
C GLN A 112 12.59 10.65 18.61
N LEU A 113 13.88 10.94 18.55
CA LEU A 113 14.92 10.00 18.18
C LEU A 113 15.76 9.68 19.42
N GLY A 114 15.47 8.56 20.06
CA GLY A 114 16.04 8.22 21.37
C GLY A 114 15.52 9.17 22.45
N GLN A 115 16.40 10.01 22.99
CA GLN A 115 16.05 11.04 23.98
C GLN A 115 15.95 12.46 23.36
N MET A 116 16.19 12.60 22.06
CA MET A 116 16.18 13.89 21.37
C MET A 116 14.80 14.17 20.79
N GLU A 117 14.17 15.27 21.18
CA GLU A 117 12.97 15.78 20.48
C GLU A 117 13.38 16.36 19.13
N LEU A 118 12.65 15.97 18.09
CA LEU A 118 12.88 16.46 16.73
C LEU A 118 12.11 17.76 16.51
N ASP A 119 12.73 18.72 15.85
CA ASP A 119 12.03 19.92 15.38
C ASP A 119 11.03 19.59 14.26
N GLU A 120 10.25 20.58 13.81
CA GLU A 120 9.23 20.35 12.78
C GLU A 120 9.79 19.83 11.45
N LYS A 121 10.98 20.30 11.04
CA LYS A 121 11.62 19.93 9.77
C LYS A 121 12.23 18.54 9.87
N GLU A 122 12.91 18.24 10.97
CA GLU A 122 13.48 16.93 11.27
C GLU A 122 12.38 15.87 11.36
N SER A 123 11.28 16.20 12.01
CA SER A 123 10.08 15.36 12.10
C SER A 123 9.48 15.09 10.73
N ALA A 124 9.33 16.13 9.90
CA ALA A 124 8.83 15.97 8.54
C ALA A 124 9.75 15.09 7.69
N LEU A 125 11.07 15.21 7.83
CA LEU A 125 12.05 14.39 7.11
C LEU A 125 11.99 12.92 7.54
N LEU A 126 11.88 12.66 8.85
CA LEU A 126 11.71 11.31 9.37
C LEU A 126 10.42 10.67 8.84
N VAL A 127 9.30 11.39 8.92
CA VAL A 127 8.01 10.90 8.46
C VAL A 127 8.01 10.68 6.95
N LYS A 128 8.58 11.61 6.16
CA LYS A 128 8.77 11.45 4.71
C LYS A 128 9.57 10.19 4.39
N THR A 129 10.63 9.91 5.16
CA THR A 129 11.44 8.68 5.02
C THR A 129 10.62 7.42 5.33
N LEU A 130 9.84 7.43 6.41
CA LEU A 130 8.99 6.30 6.82
C LEU A 130 7.89 6.02 5.80
N VAL A 131 7.20 7.06 5.34
CA VAL A 131 6.19 6.98 4.28
C VAL A 131 6.82 6.43 3.01
N GLY A 132 7.95 7.00 2.58
CA GLY A 132 8.67 6.56 1.39
C GLY A 132 9.09 5.08 1.42
N ARG A 133 9.62 4.63 2.55
CA ARG A 133 9.99 3.21 2.74
C ARG A 133 8.78 2.29 2.63
N ASN A 134 7.64 2.67 3.19
CA ASN A 134 6.43 1.84 3.14
C ASN A 134 5.75 1.87 1.77
N LEU A 135 5.77 3.00 1.07
CA LEU A 135 5.34 3.08 -0.33
C LEU A 135 6.13 2.12 -1.22
N MET A 136 7.46 2.08 -1.07
CA MET A 136 8.33 1.17 -1.81
C MET A 136 7.99 -0.31 -1.57
N LYS A 137 7.76 -0.67 -0.30
CA LYS A 137 7.32 -2.02 0.09
C LYS A 137 5.99 -2.41 -0.57
N MET A 138 5.01 -1.50 -0.57
CA MET A 138 3.71 -1.75 -1.22
C MET A 138 3.85 -1.87 -2.73
N LEU A 139 4.66 -1.01 -3.34
CA LEU A 139 4.94 -1.03 -4.76
C LEU A 139 5.61 -2.36 -5.19
N GLU A 140 6.48 -2.92 -4.36
CA GLU A 140 7.06 -4.25 -4.57
C GLU A 140 5.99 -5.35 -4.62
N VAL A 141 5.04 -5.34 -3.67
CA VAL A 141 3.91 -6.29 -3.63
C VAL A 141 3.07 -6.15 -4.89
N MET A 142 2.69 -4.93 -5.27
CA MET A 142 1.89 -4.66 -6.47
C MET A 142 2.61 -5.08 -7.75
N ARG A 143 3.90 -4.80 -7.90
CA ARG A 143 4.71 -5.22 -9.07
C ARG A 143 4.85 -6.73 -9.15
N THR A 144 5.01 -7.41 -8.01
CA THR A 144 5.04 -8.88 -7.96
C THR A 144 3.71 -9.45 -8.40
N LEU A 145 2.61 -8.86 -7.92
CA LEU A 145 1.27 -9.26 -8.32
C LEU A 145 1.02 -9.06 -9.83
N GLN A 146 1.44 -7.92 -10.38
CA GLN A 146 1.37 -7.64 -11.82
C GLN A 146 2.12 -8.71 -12.64
N LYS A 147 3.33 -9.09 -12.21
CA LYS A 147 4.11 -10.15 -12.88
C LYS A 147 3.37 -11.49 -12.86
N MET A 148 2.70 -11.83 -11.77
CA MET A 148 1.91 -13.05 -11.68
C MET A 148 0.69 -13.03 -12.60
N PHE A 149 -0.08 -11.94 -12.65
CA PHE A 149 -1.22 -11.84 -13.58
C PHE A 149 -0.77 -11.94 -15.04
N ARG A 150 0.34 -11.29 -15.40
CA ARG A 150 0.93 -11.40 -16.75
C ARG A 150 1.39 -12.82 -17.08
N ALA A 151 1.91 -13.57 -16.10
CA ALA A 151 2.29 -14.96 -16.30
C ALA A 151 1.05 -15.85 -16.50
N LEU A 152 0.01 -15.66 -15.69
CA LEU A 152 -1.26 -16.38 -15.78
C LEU A 152 -1.99 -16.11 -17.10
N ALA A 153 -1.93 -14.89 -17.63
CA ALA A 153 -2.52 -14.54 -18.92
C ALA A 153 -1.84 -15.22 -20.12
N LYS A 154 -0.58 -15.67 -19.96
CA LYS A 154 0.20 -16.35 -21.00
C LYS A 154 0.03 -17.88 -20.98
N ASP A 155 -0.58 -18.44 -19.94
CA ASP A 155 -0.83 -19.87 -19.82
C ASP A 155 -2.08 -20.26 -20.64
N PRO A 156 -1.97 -21.08 -21.70
CA PRO A 156 -3.09 -21.47 -22.55
C PRO A 156 -4.03 -22.52 -21.91
N GLY A 157 -3.92 -22.75 -20.60
CA GLY A 157 -4.68 -23.75 -19.85
C GLY A 157 -6.22 -23.64 -19.97
N PRO A 158 -6.96 -24.70 -19.55
CA PRO A 158 -8.39 -24.88 -19.83
C PRO A 158 -9.33 -23.92 -19.08
N HIS A 159 -8.81 -22.97 -18.29
CA HIS A 159 -9.59 -22.06 -17.45
C HIS A 159 -9.90 -20.72 -18.14
N ARG A 160 -10.57 -20.78 -19.31
CA ARG A 160 -11.03 -19.58 -20.04
C ARG A 160 -12.15 -18.81 -19.32
N ALA A 161 -12.84 -19.42 -18.36
CA ALA A 161 -13.97 -18.80 -17.65
C ALA A 161 -13.58 -17.63 -16.71
N GLY A 162 -12.30 -17.52 -16.32
CA GLY A 162 -11.80 -16.47 -15.42
C GLY A 162 -11.07 -15.29 -16.09
N LEU A 163 -10.92 -15.32 -17.42
CA LEU A 163 -10.08 -14.37 -18.16
C LEU A 163 -10.55 -12.90 -18.07
N PRO A 164 -11.86 -12.57 -18.09
CA PRO A 164 -12.32 -11.19 -17.92
C PRO A 164 -12.02 -10.64 -16.53
N THR A 165 -12.25 -11.43 -15.48
CA THR A 165 -11.99 -11.05 -14.09
C THR A 165 -10.49 -10.84 -13.86
N LEU A 166 -9.63 -11.72 -14.39
CA LEU A 166 -8.18 -11.55 -14.31
C LEU A 166 -7.70 -10.27 -14.98
N ARG A 167 -8.27 -9.90 -16.14
CA ARG A 167 -7.95 -8.63 -16.80
C ARG A 167 -8.40 -7.41 -16.01
N ALA A 168 -9.58 -7.46 -15.39
CA ALA A 168 -10.03 -6.39 -14.49
C ALA A 168 -9.10 -6.24 -13.27
N CYS A 169 -8.65 -7.36 -12.70
CA CYS A 169 -7.68 -7.35 -11.60
C CYS A 169 -6.31 -6.82 -12.04
N GLU A 170 -5.82 -7.20 -13.22
CA GLU A 170 -4.57 -6.65 -13.77
C GLU A 170 -4.66 -5.14 -13.97
N ALA A 171 -5.75 -4.65 -14.55
CA ALA A 171 -5.98 -3.21 -14.74
C ALA A 171 -6.06 -2.46 -13.39
N SER A 172 -6.68 -3.07 -12.38
CA SER A 172 -6.72 -2.51 -11.02
C SER A 172 -5.31 -2.42 -10.41
N VAL A 173 -4.49 -3.47 -10.54
CA VAL A 173 -3.09 -3.45 -10.08
C VAL A 173 -2.30 -2.36 -10.79
N GLU A 174 -2.45 -2.21 -12.10
CA GLU A 174 -1.76 -1.19 -12.87
C GLU A 174 -2.18 0.24 -12.49
N ALA A 175 -3.48 0.46 -12.24
CA ALA A 175 -3.99 1.72 -11.73
C ALA A 175 -3.37 2.05 -10.36
N THR A 176 -3.36 1.09 -9.43
CA THR A 176 -2.76 1.27 -8.11
C THR A 176 -1.26 1.54 -8.22
N ILE A 177 -0.50 0.80 -9.04
CA ILE A 177 0.94 1.07 -9.28
C ILE A 177 1.16 2.52 -9.73
N ARG A 178 0.37 3.02 -10.70
CA ARG A 178 0.49 4.40 -11.19
C ARG A 178 0.23 5.42 -10.10
N ARG A 179 -0.76 5.20 -9.24
CA ARG A 179 -1.05 6.08 -8.10
C ARG A 179 0.09 6.11 -7.09
N PHE A 180 0.67 4.95 -6.75
CA PHE A 180 1.84 4.89 -5.86
C PHE A 180 3.04 5.64 -6.42
N VAL A 181 3.36 5.45 -7.71
CA VAL A 181 4.46 6.16 -8.37
C VAL A 181 4.22 7.67 -8.38
N GLY A 182 3.02 8.10 -8.80
CA GLY A 182 2.68 9.52 -8.79
C GLY A 182 2.71 10.15 -7.39
N PHE A 183 2.28 9.41 -6.37
CA PHE A 183 2.37 9.88 -4.99
C PHE A 183 3.82 10.01 -4.51
N MET A 184 4.68 9.03 -4.83
CA MET A 184 6.12 9.08 -4.51
C MET A 184 6.84 10.26 -5.18
N GLU A 185 6.50 10.55 -6.44
CA GLU A 185 7.03 11.72 -7.18
C GLU A 185 6.60 13.03 -6.51
N GLN A 186 5.35 13.11 -6.03
CA GLN A 186 4.81 14.31 -5.40
C GLN A 186 5.46 14.63 -4.05
N ILE A 187 5.81 13.63 -3.25
CA ILE A 187 6.46 13.86 -1.95
C ILE A 187 7.98 14.05 -2.07
N GLU A 188 8.51 14.25 -3.29
CA GLU A 188 9.93 14.44 -3.60
C GLU A 188 10.85 13.43 -2.91
N MET A 189 10.61 12.14 -3.14
CA MET A 189 11.64 11.16 -2.82
C MET A 189 12.77 11.31 -3.86
N ASP A 190 13.90 11.91 -3.46
CA ASP A 190 15.06 12.06 -4.34
C ASP A 190 15.51 10.71 -4.90
N ALA A 191 15.87 10.69 -6.19
CA ALA A 191 16.39 9.52 -6.91
C ALA A 191 17.59 8.84 -6.19
N GLY A 192 18.33 9.59 -5.36
CA GLY A 192 19.44 9.08 -4.55
C GLY A 192 19.04 8.25 -3.32
N THR A 193 17.79 8.33 -2.84
CA THR A 193 17.31 7.51 -1.72
C THR A 193 16.86 6.10 -2.17
N TYR A 194 16.63 5.91 -3.48
CA TYR A 194 16.27 4.61 -4.06
C TYR A 194 17.43 3.60 -3.99
N SER A 195 18.70 4.06 -4.03
CA SER A 195 19.89 3.22 -3.92
C SER A 195 20.27 2.91 -2.46
N CYS A 196 20.23 3.89 -1.55
CA CYS A 196 20.58 3.66 -0.15
C CYS A 196 19.61 2.73 0.60
N VAL A 197 18.31 2.75 0.27
CA VAL A 197 17.32 1.88 0.94
C VAL A 197 17.36 0.44 0.41
N SER A 198 17.86 0.22 -0.81
CA SER A 198 18.01 -1.12 -1.39
C SER A 198 19.31 -1.82 -0.94
N ASP A 199 20.35 -1.06 -0.55
CA ASP A 199 21.58 -1.63 0.04
C ASP A 199 21.47 -1.97 1.52
N GLY A 200 20.60 -1.29 2.29
CA GLY A 200 20.39 -1.55 3.71
C GLY A 200 19.61 -2.83 4.06
N LEU A 201 19.12 -3.59 3.07
CA LEU A 201 18.38 -4.84 3.28
C LEU A 201 19.19 -6.11 2.96
N ARG A 202 20.50 -5.98 2.66
CA ARG A 202 21.40 -7.11 2.34
C ARG A 202 22.35 -7.54 3.46
N THR A 203 22.27 -6.94 4.64
CA THR A 203 23.09 -7.35 5.78
C THR A 203 22.28 -7.33 7.07
N VAL A 204 21.52 -8.40 7.30
CA VAL A 204 21.47 -9.17 8.56
C VAL A 204 21.21 -10.63 8.18
#